data_AF-A0A9D7Q2U6-F1
#
_entry.id   AF-A0A9D7Q2U6-F1
#
_cell.length_a   1.000
_cell.length_b   1.000
_cell.length_c   1.000
_cell.angle_alpha   90.00
_cell.angle_beta   90.00
_cell.angle_gamma   90.00
#
_symmetry.space_group_name_H-M   'P 1'
#
loop_
_entity.id
_entity.type
_entity.pdbx_description
1 polymer ?
#
loop_
_entity_poly.entity_id
_entity_poly.type
_entity_poly.pdbx_seq_one_letter_code
_entity_poly.pdbx_strand_id
1 'polypeptide(L)'
;MDEKNKLIIDYKVTNNNDSKAMSGMLRRAKTILDSNEFAALYDKGYHTGSELKAAHLMGIEMLVAIPDISSASMAPDPAYNVSEFIYKDNHTYTCPQQHTLTTNGNWYKKDRNAPGRKHTAPVLMQQFKTTACKQCPVLNNAQKIQGAEAV
;
A
#
# COMPACT_ATOMS: atom_id res chain seq x y z
N MET A 1 9.16 18.03 -14.25
CA MET A 1 9.48 19.36 -14.80
C MET A 1 10.52 19.96 -13.88
N ASP A 2 11.56 20.58 -14.42
CA ASP A 2 12.53 21.32 -13.62
C ASP A 2 11.84 22.53 -12.96
N GLU A 3 12.02 22.70 -11.65
CA GLU A 3 11.35 23.79 -10.93
C GLU A 3 11.90 25.16 -11.32
N LYS A 4 13.21 25.27 -11.56
CA LYS A 4 13.89 26.55 -11.77
C LYS A 4 13.60 27.12 -13.17
N ASN A 5 13.79 26.30 -14.20
CA ASN A 5 13.71 26.72 -15.60
C ASN A 5 12.43 26.24 -16.28
N LYS A 6 11.53 25.57 -15.53
CA LYS A 6 10.25 25.09 -16.03
C LYS A 6 10.37 24.13 -17.23
N LEU A 7 11.50 23.40 -17.31
CA LEU A 7 11.81 22.49 -18.40
C LEU A 7 11.11 21.14 -18.24
N ILE A 8 10.53 20.64 -19.33
CA ILE A 8 9.99 19.29 -19.38
C ILE A 8 11.17 18.32 -19.55
N ILE A 9 11.42 17.50 -18.54
CA ILE A 9 12.58 16.58 -18.49
C ILE A 9 12.26 15.25 -19.18
N ASP A 10 11.02 14.78 -19.05
CA ASP A 10 10.55 13.53 -19.64
C ASP A 10 9.05 13.64 -19.90
N TYR A 11 8.60 13.08 -21.02
CA TYR A 11 7.20 12.85 -21.29
C TYR A 11 7.05 11.53 -22.06
N LYS A 12 6.07 10.72 -21.66
CA LYS A 12 5.73 9.48 -22.36
C LYS A 12 4.23 9.38 -22.48
N VAL A 13 3.74 9.33 -23.72
CA VAL A 13 2.32 9.13 -23.99
C VAL A 13 2.00 7.65 -23.86
N THR A 14 1.05 7.30 -23.01
CA THR A 14 0.58 5.91 -22.85
C THR A 14 -0.94 5.87 -22.91
N ASN A 15 -1.50 4.92 -23.66
CA ASN A 15 -2.94 4.61 -23.65
C ASN A 15 -3.28 3.55 -22.57
N ASN A 16 -2.56 3.58 -21.45
CA ASN A 16 -2.76 2.69 -20.32
C ASN A 16 -3.09 3.55 -19.11
N ASN A 17 -3.74 2.95 -18.11
CA ASN A 17 -4.02 3.63 -16.85
C ASN A 17 -2.72 4.04 -16.12
N ASP A 18 -2.80 5.12 -15.35
CA ASP A 18 -1.67 5.64 -14.55
C ASP A 18 -1.29 4.70 -13.39
N SER A 19 -2.16 3.73 -13.09
CA SER A 19 -1.87 2.67 -12.13
C SER A 19 -0.61 1.91 -12.55
N LYS A 20 0.44 2.00 -11.73
CA LYS A 20 1.78 1.42 -11.96
C LYS A 20 2.69 2.16 -12.95
N ALA A 21 2.43 3.45 -13.21
CA ALA A 21 3.29 4.25 -14.11
C ALA A 21 4.44 4.99 -13.39
N MET A 22 4.32 5.24 -12.08
CA MET A 22 5.26 6.09 -11.31
C MET A 22 6.71 5.62 -11.39
N SER A 23 7.00 4.36 -11.03
CA SER A 23 8.37 3.86 -10.92
C SER A 23 9.11 3.90 -12.25
N GLY A 24 8.39 3.71 -13.35
CA GLY A 24 8.92 3.87 -14.70
C GLY A 24 9.31 5.31 -15.01
N MET A 25 8.51 6.29 -14.58
CA MET A 25 8.82 7.72 -14.74
C MET A 25 10.02 8.12 -13.89
N LEU A 26 10.02 7.73 -12.61
CA LEU A 26 11.13 8.01 -11.68
C LEU A 26 12.45 7.44 -12.18
N ARG A 27 12.44 6.22 -12.73
CA ARG A 27 13.64 5.61 -13.32
C ARG A 27 14.17 6.43 -14.49
N ARG A 28 13.31 6.90 -15.39
CA ARG A 28 13.73 7.75 -16.51
C ARG A 28 14.27 9.09 -16.04
N ALA A 29 13.58 9.75 -15.11
CA ALA A 29 14.04 11.00 -14.52
C ALA A 29 15.43 10.85 -13.88
N LYS A 30 15.63 9.79 -13.08
CA LYS A 30 16.93 9.47 -12.48
C LYS A 30 18.03 9.28 -13.53
N THR A 31 17.74 8.61 -14.63
CA THR A 31 18.70 8.41 -15.73
C THR A 31 19.00 9.70 -16.49
N ILE A 32 17.99 10.55 -16.74
CA ILE A 32 18.16 11.81 -17.49
C ILE A 32 18.92 12.85 -16.66
N LEU A 33 18.61 12.93 -15.36
CA LEU A 33 19.25 13.87 -14.43
C LEU A 33 20.58 13.33 -13.87
N ASP A 34 20.88 12.06 -14.11
CA ASP A 34 22.00 11.32 -13.50
C ASP A 34 22.10 11.50 -11.98
N SER A 35 20.93 11.60 -11.32
CA SER A 35 20.81 11.92 -9.90
C SER A 35 19.48 11.42 -9.34
N ASN A 36 19.45 11.13 -8.03
CA ASN A 36 18.23 10.89 -7.26
C ASN A 36 17.91 12.05 -6.29
N GLU A 37 18.67 13.14 -6.33
CA GLU A 37 18.49 14.33 -5.49
C GLU A 37 17.39 15.23 -6.06
N PHE A 38 16.17 14.72 -6.09
CA PHE A 38 14.99 15.48 -6.46
C PHE A 38 13.76 14.96 -5.71
N ALA A 39 12.80 15.85 -5.48
CA ALA A 39 11.49 15.50 -4.95
C ALA A 39 10.49 15.31 -6.10
N ALA A 40 9.76 14.21 -6.06
CA ALA A 40 8.73 13.89 -7.05
C ALA A 40 7.32 14.07 -6.46
N LEU A 41 6.51 14.93 -7.09
CA LEU A 41 5.13 15.18 -6.67
C LEU A 41 4.15 14.46 -7.61
N TYR A 42 3.25 13.65 -7.04
CA TYR A 42 2.23 12.91 -7.78
C TYR A 42 0.83 13.05 -7.16
N ASP A 43 -0.20 12.88 -7.98
CA ASP A 43 -1.59 12.86 -7.53
C ASP A 43 -2.01 11.51 -6.91
N LYS A 44 -3.28 11.42 -6.51
CA LYS A 44 -3.84 10.23 -5.86
C LYS A 44 -3.90 8.98 -6.76
N GLY A 45 -3.88 9.15 -8.09
CA GLY A 45 -3.90 8.04 -9.06
C GLY A 45 -2.60 7.22 -9.04
N TYR A 46 -1.52 7.80 -8.54
CA TYR A 46 -0.23 7.15 -8.39
C TYR A 46 -0.01 6.49 -7.02
N HIS A 47 -1.01 6.47 -6.14
CA HIS A 47 -0.92 5.90 -4.79
C HIS A 47 -0.98 4.35 -4.76
N THR A 48 -0.20 3.69 -5.61
CA THR A 48 -0.08 2.23 -5.63
C THR A 48 1.11 1.79 -4.77
N GLY A 49 0.87 0.97 -3.74
CA GLY A 49 1.91 0.57 -2.78
C GLY A 49 3.18 -0.06 -3.39
N SER A 50 3.07 -0.83 -4.47
CA SER A 50 4.25 -1.39 -5.16
C SER A 50 5.13 -0.32 -5.80
N GLU A 51 4.51 0.76 -6.30
CA GLU A 51 5.22 1.89 -6.89
C GLU A 51 5.90 2.73 -5.81
N LEU A 52 5.20 2.99 -4.71
CA LEU A 52 5.74 3.69 -3.54
C LEU A 52 6.98 2.97 -2.99
N LYS A 53 6.90 1.64 -2.86
CA LYS A 53 8.05 0.82 -2.47
C LYS A 53 9.21 0.95 -3.46
N ALA A 54 8.93 0.91 -4.76
CA ALA A 54 9.97 1.03 -5.78
C ALA A 54 10.66 2.39 -5.74
N ALA A 55 9.91 3.47 -5.57
CA ALA A 55 10.43 4.83 -5.40
C ALA A 55 11.35 4.94 -4.17
N HIS A 56 10.90 4.41 -3.03
CA HIS A 56 11.68 4.36 -1.80
C HIS A 56 12.99 3.57 -1.98
N LEU A 57 12.94 2.40 -2.61
CA LEU A 57 14.14 1.60 -2.90
C LEU A 57 15.09 2.28 -3.91
N MET A 58 14.61 3.20 -4.73
CA MET A 58 15.45 4.00 -5.63
C MET A 58 16.14 5.18 -4.93
N GLY A 59 15.79 5.45 -3.67
CA GLY A 59 16.31 6.56 -2.88
C GLY A 59 15.83 7.91 -3.38
N ILE A 60 14.60 7.99 -3.91
CA ILE A 60 14.00 9.23 -4.43
C ILE A 60 12.94 9.70 -3.44
N GLU A 61 13.01 10.97 -3.06
CA GLU A 61 11.97 11.60 -2.25
C GLU A 61 10.69 11.77 -3.07
N MET A 62 9.55 11.35 -2.51
CA MET A 62 8.27 11.46 -3.20
C MET A 62 7.16 11.94 -2.27
N LEU A 63 6.27 12.75 -2.83
CA LEU A 63 5.07 13.25 -2.20
C LEU A 63 3.89 12.81 -3.08
N VAL A 64 2.99 12.01 -2.51
CA VAL A 64 1.84 11.45 -3.23
C VAL A 64 0.58 11.77 -2.46
N ALA A 65 -0.43 12.33 -3.13
CA ALA A 65 -1.71 12.60 -2.49
C ALA A 65 -2.37 11.30 -2.02
N ILE A 66 -2.88 11.30 -0.79
CA ILE A 66 -3.56 10.14 -0.19
C ILE A 66 -4.96 10.03 -0.81
N PRO A 67 -5.35 8.88 -1.39
CA PRO A 67 -6.68 8.68 -1.92
C PRO A 67 -7.71 8.51 -0.79
N ASP A 68 -8.97 8.81 -1.08
CA ASP A 68 -10.07 8.52 -0.17
C ASP A 68 -10.20 7.01 0.09
N ILE A 69 -10.43 6.64 1.35
CA ILE A 69 -10.63 5.23 1.72
C ILE A 69 -12.02 4.82 1.24
N SER A 70 -12.08 3.84 0.34
CA SER A 70 -13.37 3.29 -0.11
C SER A 70 -14.13 2.68 1.07
N SER A 71 -15.46 2.83 1.10
CA SER A 71 -16.32 2.21 2.13
C SER A 71 -16.19 0.69 2.18
N ALA A 72 -15.83 0.05 1.06
CA ALA A 72 -15.55 -1.38 0.99
C ALA A 72 -14.27 -1.80 1.75
N SER A 73 -13.41 -0.85 2.09
CA SER A 73 -12.18 -1.06 2.87
C SER A 73 -12.35 -0.73 4.36
N MET A 74 -13.56 -0.31 4.77
CA MET A 74 -13.89 0.01 6.14
C MET A 74 -14.50 -1.20 6.85
N ALA A 75 -14.19 -1.34 8.14
CA ALA A 75 -14.87 -2.28 9.01
C ALA A 75 -16.34 -1.86 9.22
N PRO A 76 -17.24 -2.79 9.59
CA PRO A 76 -18.61 -2.47 9.99
C PRO A 76 -18.67 -1.39 11.09
N ASP A 77 -17.71 -1.43 12.01
CA ASP A 77 -17.51 -0.43 13.06
C ASP A 77 -16.17 0.29 12.81
N PRO A 78 -16.18 1.62 12.61
CA PRO A 78 -14.97 2.39 12.35
C PRO A 78 -13.88 2.24 13.43
N ALA A 79 -14.25 1.94 14.68
CA ALA A 79 -13.29 1.69 15.75
C ALA A 79 -12.42 0.45 15.53
N TYR A 80 -12.76 -0.38 14.54
CA TYR A 80 -12.04 -1.59 14.15
C TYR A 80 -11.51 -1.54 12.73
N ASN A 81 -11.38 -0.35 12.14
CA ASN A 81 -10.66 -0.19 10.88
C ASN A 81 -9.21 -0.62 11.01
N VAL A 82 -8.57 -0.98 9.89
CA VAL A 82 -7.13 -1.33 9.83
C VAL A 82 -6.26 -0.21 10.41
N SER A 83 -6.65 1.05 10.22
CA SER A 83 -5.95 2.22 10.76
C SER A 83 -5.80 2.17 12.28
N GLU A 84 -6.72 1.51 12.98
CA GLU A 84 -6.74 1.40 14.43
C GLU A 84 -5.85 0.26 14.95
N PHE A 85 -5.26 -0.55 14.06
CA PHE A 85 -4.31 -1.59 14.42
C PHE A 85 -2.88 -1.04 14.37
N ILE A 86 -2.23 -1.00 15.53
CA ILE A 86 -0.91 -0.41 15.68
C ILE A 86 0.16 -1.47 15.39
N TYR A 87 0.95 -1.27 14.34
CA TYR A 87 2.12 -2.09 14.06
C TYR A 87 3.29 -1.71 14.98
N LYS A 88 4.02 -2.71 15.48
CA LYS A 88 5.19 -2.56 16.36
C LYS A 88 6.45 -3.11 15.71
N ASP A 89 7.60 -2.57 16.11
CA ASP A 89 8.92 -2.94 15.57
C ASP A 89 9.29 -4.42 15.74
N ASN A 90 8.70 -5.10 16.73
CA ASN A 90 8.85 -6.54 16.94
C ASN A 90 8.01 -7.40 15.98
N HIS A 91 7.54 -6.83 14.88
CA HIS A 91 6.70 -7.51 13.88
C HIS A 91 5.40 -8.07 14.48
N THR A 92 4.69 -7.24 15.23
CA THR A 92 3.37 -7.56 15.78
C THR A 92 2.39 -6.42 15.54
N TYR A 93 1.10 -6.72 15.64
CA TYR A 93 0.06 -5.70 15.70
C TYR A 93 -0.59 -5.67 17.07
N THR A 94 -1.04 -4.50 17.50
CA THR A 94 -1.94 -4.34 18.66
C THR A 94 -3.31 -3.93 18.15
N CYS A 95 -4.36 -4.69 18.48
CA CYS A 95 -5.72 -4.35 18.08
C CYS A 95 -6.35 -3.29 19.02
N PRO A 96 -7.51 -2.72 18.65
CA PRO A 96 -8.22 -1.75 19.49
C PRO A 96 -8.59 -2.27 20.88
N GLN A 97 -8.73 -3.60 21.04
CA GLN A 97 -8.93 -4.26 22.33
C GLN A 97 -7.63 -4.50 23.11
N GLN A 98 -6.53 -3.86 22.71
CA GLN A 98 -5.21 -3.94 23.33
C GLN A 98 -4.55 -5.33 23.32
N HIS A 99 -5.07 -6.27 22.53
CA HIS A 99 -4.46 -7.59 22.38
C HIS A 99 -3.37 -7.55 21.32
N THR A 100 -2.29 -8.30 21.56
CA THR A 100 -1.20 -8.45 20.60
C THR A 100 -1.53 -9.57 19.62
N LEU A 101 -1.36 -9.31 18.32
CA LEU A 101 -1.52 -10.23 17.23
C LEU A 101 -0.14 -10.59 16.66
N THR A 102 0.12 -11.88 16.52
CA THR A 102 1.39 -12.44 16.05
C THR A 102 1.18 -13.24 14.77
N THR A 103 2.25 -13.37 13.97
CA THR A 103 2.28 -14.20 12.77
C THR A 103 2.91 -15.56 13.07
N ASN A 104 2.59 -16.58 12.28
CA ASN A 104 3.32 -17.85 12.27
C ASN A 104 4.55 -17.83 11.34
N GLY A 105 4.82 -16.68 10.70
CA GLY A 105 5.94 -16.47 9.77
C GLY A 105 5.67 -16.96 8.35
N ASN A 106 4.52 -17.60 8.08
CA ASN A 106 4.20 -18.12 6.76
C ASN A 106 3.71 -17.02 5.82
N TRP A 107 4.18 -17.06 4.57
CA TRP A 107 3.76 -16.17 3.50
C TRP A 107 2.70 -16.85 2.64
N TYR A 108 1.51 -16.26 2.60
CA TYR A 108 0.37 -16.72 1.81
C TYR A 108 0.26 -15.92 0.52
N LYS A 109 0.06 -16.60 -0.61
CA LYS A 109 -0.16 -15.97 -1.91
C LYS A 109 -1.64 -15.60 -2.06
N LYS A 110 -1.93 -14.30 -2.25
CA LYS A 110 -3.25 -13.81 -2.65
C LYS A 110 -3.23 -13.51 -4.13
N ASP A 111 -3.88 -14.37 -4.90
CA ASP A 111 -4.21 -14.06 -6.28
C ASP A 111 -5.48 -13.18 -6.33
N ARG A 112 -5.46 -12.13 -7.13
CA ARG A 112 -6.60 -11.23 -7.39
C ARG A 112 -7.02 -11.24 -8.88
N ASN A 113 -6.46 -12.16 -9.66
CA ASN A 113 -6.81 -12.35 -11.06
C ASN A 113 -8.25 -12.83 -11.17
N ALA A 114 -9.02 -12.16 -12.03
CA ALA A 114 -10.40 -12.50 -12.34
C ALA A 114 -10.64 -12.29 -13.83
N PRO A 115 -11.64 -12.95 -14.44
CA PRO A 115 -11.99 -12.73 -15.84
C PRO A 115 -12.20 -11.24 -16.15
N GLY A 116 -11.56 -10.73 -17.21
CA GLY A 116 -11.63 -9.32 -17.61
C GLY A 116 -10.71 -8.36 -16.83
N ARG A 117 -9.93 -8.83 -15.85
CA ARG A 117 -8.87 -8.04 -15.18
C ARG A 117 -7.52 -8.27 -15.86
N LYS A 118 -6.68 -7.23 -15.90
CA LYS A 118 -5.26 -7.38 -16.27
C LYS A 118 -4.59 -8.32 -15.27
N HIS A 119 -3.88 -9.33 -15.78
CA HIS A 119 -3.17 -10.27 -14.94
C HIS A 119 -2.13 -9.55 -14.08
N THR A 120 -2.10 -9.84 -12.79
CA THR A 120 -1.14 -9.29 -11.84
C THR A 120 -0.44 -10.41 -11.10
N ALA A 121 0.83 -10.18 -10.75
CA ALA A 121 1.56 -11.09 -9.88
C ALA A 121 0.83 -11.20 -8.52
N PRO A 122 0.78 -12.39 -7.91
CA PRO A 122 0.14 -12.58 -6.62
C PRO A 122 0.84 -11.74 -5.55
N VAL A 123 0.05 -11.18 -4.64
CA VAL A 123 0.57 -10.44 -3.50
C VAL A 123 0.86 -11.44 -2.37
N LEU A 124 2.02 -11.33 -1.75
CA LEU A 124 2.34 -12.10 -0.55
C LEU A 124 1.80 -11.36 0.68
N MET A 125 1.11 -12.10 1.56
CA MET A 125 0.66 -11.58 2.85
C MET A 125 1.03 -12.53 3.98
N GLN A 126 1.15 -11.98 5.18
CA GLN A 126 1.16 -12.76 6.41
C GLN A 126 -0.14 -12.52 7.17
N GLN A 127 -0.58 -13.53 7.91
CA GLN A 127 -1.75 -13.43 8.78
C GLN A 127 -1.30 -13.19 10.21
N PHE A 128 -1.89 -12.19 10.86
CA PHE A 128 -1.64 -11.85 12.26
C PHE A 128 -2.85 -12.24 13.09
N LYS A 129 -2.65 -13.10 14.08
CA LYS A 129 -3.73 -13.74 14.84
C LYS A 129 -3.47 -13.64 16.34
N THR A 130 -4.54 -13.77 17.11
CA THR A 130 -4.47 -13.82 18.57
C THR A 130 -5.54 -14.78 19.11
N THR A 131 -5.22 -15.55 20.15
CA THR A 131 -6.18 -16.48 20.76
C THR A 131 -7.32 -15.76 21.47
N ALA A 132 -7.13 -14.49 21.83
CA ALA A 132 -8.17 -13.63 22.42
C ALA A 132 -9.40 -13.48 21.51
N CYS A 133 -9.22 -13.56 20.18
CA CYS A 133 -10.32 -13.47 19.21
C CYS A 133 -11.38 -14.57 19.39
N LYS A 134 -11.02 -15.74 19.93
CA LYS A 134 -11.95 -16.87 20.14
C LYS A 134 -13.07 -16.56 21.13
N GLN A 135 -12.83 -15.66 22.07
CA GLN A 135 -13.78 -15.26 23.11
C GLN A 135 -14.13 -13.77 22.99
N CYS A 136 -13.75 -13.13 21.88
CA CYS A 136 -13.87 -11.70 21.71
C CYS A 136 -15.31 -11.32 21.31
N PRO A 137 -16.03 -10.53 22.13
CA PRO A 137 -17.42 -10.17 21.85
C PRO A 137 -17.58 -9.27 20.62
N VAL A 138 -16.49 -8.62 20.19
CA VAL A 138 -16.46 -7.65 19.09
C VAL A 138 -15.82 -8.20 17.81
N LEU A 139 -15.61 -9.51 17.71
CA LEU A 139 -14.99 -10.12 16.52
C LEU A 139 -15.72 -9.74 15.22
N ASN A 140 -17.06 -9.74 15.24
CA ASN A 140 -17.88 -9.41 14.07
C ASN A 140 -17.72 -7.96 13.61
N ASN A 141 -17.25 -7.07 14.49
CA ASN A 141 -17.00 -5.67 14.16
C ASN A 141 -15.74 -5.48 13.31
N ALA A 142 -14.85 -6.48 13.23
CA ALA A 142 -13.59 -6.43 12.48
C ALA A 142 -13.58 -7.27 11.17
N GLN A 143 -14.62 -8.05 10.89
CA GLN A 143 -14.61 -9.14 9.88
C GLN A 143 -14.52 -8.72 8.40
N LYS A 144 -14.75 -7.44 8.04
CA LYS A 144 -14.71 -7.02 6.61
C LYS A 144 -13.31 -6.72 6.07
N ILE A 145 -12.27 -6.82 6.90
CA ILE A 145 -10.94 -6.35 6.51
C ILE A 145 -10.19 -7.43 5.71
N GLN A 146 -10.17 -7.30 4.38
CA GLN A 146 -9.29 -8.05 3.50
C GLN A 146 -7.87 -7.47 3.49
N GLY A 147 -7.12 -7.63 4.58
CA GLY A 147 -5.73 -7.17 4.65
C GLY A 147 -4.99 -7.46 5.95
N ALA A 148 -5.73 -7.65 7.04
CA ALA A 148 -5.25 -8.15 8.32
C ALA A 148 -6.30 -9.16 8.79
N GLU A 149 -6.14 -10.42 8.39
CA GLU A 149 -7.07 -11.47 8.81
C GLU A 149 -6.90 -11.74 10.31
N ALA A 150 -7.71 -11.05 11.12
CA ALA A 150 -8.04 -11.44 12.47
C ALA A 150 -8.94 -12.68 12.40
N VAL A 151 -8.32 -13.86 12.41
CA VAL A 151 -8.96 -15.15 12.67
C VAL A 151 -8.41 -15.70 13.97
#